data_AF-A0A526TRL4-F1
#
_entry.id   AF-A0A526TRL4-F1
#
_cell.length_a   1.000
_cell.length_b   1.000
_cell.length_c   1.000
_cell.angle_alpha   90.00
_cell.angle_beta   90.00
_cell.angle_gamma   90.00
#
_symmetry.space_group_name_H-M   'P 1'
#
loop_
_entity.id
_entity.type
_entity.pdbx_description
1 polymer ?
#
loop_
_entity_poly.entity_id
_entity_poly.type
_entity_poly.pdbx_seq_one_letter_code
_entity_poly.pdbx_strand_id
1 'polypeptide(L)' 'MGRRYDMQKTPNGEWEVIDRFTGLPVVEQGVTMTNMPLEEADDLVELLNYRDITRRKRMGIG' A
#
# COMPACT_ATOMS: atom_id res chain seq x y z
N MET A 1 4.86 1.15 -15.80
CA MET A 1 3.86 1.38 -14.73
C MET A 1 4.54 1.35 -13.37
N GLY A 2 4.36 2.38 -12.54
CA GLY A 2 4.92 2.40 -11.18
C GLY A 2 3.99 1.73 -10.16
N ARG A 3 4.57 1.19 -9.07
CA ARG A 3 3.80 0.79 -7.87
C ARG A 3 2.98 1.99 -7.36
N ARG A 4 1.74 1.78 -6.92
CA ARG A 4 0.91 2.83 -6.32
C ARG A 4 1.15 2.92 -4.82
N TYR A 5 1.32 1.76 -4.20
CA TYR A 5 1.45 1.62 -2.77
C TYR A 5 2.90 1.42 -2.38
N ASP A 6 3.26 1.96 -1.23
CA ASP A 6 4.57 1.82 -0.60
C ASP A 6 4.41 1.74 0.92
N MET A 7 5.50 1.51 1.64
CA MET A 7 5.50 1.58 3.09
C MET A 7 6.52 2.60 3.60
N GLN A 8 6.22 3.21 4.73
CA GLN A 8 7.14 4.10 5.42
C GLN A 8 7.18 3.80 6.92
N LYS A 9 8.32 4.12 7.53
CA LYS A 9 8.53 3.93 8.96
C LYS A 9 7.97 5.13 9.72
N THR A 10 7.13 4.87 10.71
CA THR A 10 6.51 5.89 11.55
C THR A 10 7.46 6.33 12.68
N PRO A 11 7.23 7.49 13.33
CA PRO A 11 8.09 7.99 14.41
C PRO A 11 8.20 7.08 15.64
N ASN A 12 7.19 6.23 15.89
CA ASN A 12 7.20 5.22 16.96
C ASN A 12 8.02 3.96 16.59
N GLY A 13 8.54 3.88 15.35
CA GLY A 13 9.38 2.78 14.89
C GLY A 13 8.66 1.64 14.19
N GLU A 14 7.33 1.72 14.06
CA GLU A 14 6.50 0.78 13.31
C GLU A 14 6.40 1.17 11.82
N TRP A 15 5.59 0.44 11.05
CA TRP A 15 5.40 0.68 9.62
C TRP A 15 3.94 0.99 9.29
N GLU A 16 3.74 1.83 8.28
CA GLU A 16 2.45 2.10 7.67
C GLU A 16 2.52 1.96 6.16
N VAL A 17 1.40 1.57 5.55
CA VAL A 17 1.26 1.47 4.09
C VAL A 17 0.59 2.72 3.57
N ILE A 18 1.20 3.36 2.59
CA ILE A 18 0.77 4.64 2.02
C ILE A 18 0.42 4.52 0.53
N ASP A 19 -0.51 5.35 0.07
CA ASP A 19 -0.67 5.63 -1.36
C ASP A 19 0.33 6.72 -1.75
N ARG A 20 1.28 6.40 -2.65
CA ARG A 20 2.34 7.33 -3.05
C ARG A 20 1.86 8.60 -3.72
N PHE A 21 0.66 8.60 -4.30
CA PHE A 21 0.12 9.79 -4.96
C PHE A 21 -0.49 10.78 -3.97
N THR A 22 -1.02 10.29 -2.85
CA THR A 22 -1.66 11.14 -1.84
C THR A 22 -0.75 11.38 -0.63
N GLY A 23 0.22 10.49 -0.40
CA GLY A 23 1.03 10.44 0.81
C GLY A 23 0.25 10.01 2.05
N LEU A 24 -1.00 9.56 1.90
CA LEU A 24 -1.87 9.19 3.01
C LEU A 24 -1.82 7.68 3.29
N PRO A 25 -2.00 7.26 4.56
CA PRO A 25 -2.17 5.87 4.90
C PRO A 25 -3.33 5.22 4.13
N VAL A 26 -3.12 3.99 3.70
CA VAL A 26 -4.14 3.19 3.03
C VAL A 26 -5.20 2.77 4.04
N VAL A 27 -6.47 2.86 3.63
CA VAL A 27 -7.60 2.28 4.35
C VAL A 27 -8.07 1.05 3.61
N GLU A 28 -7.90 -0.12 4.21
CA GLU A 28 -8.38 -1.40 3.68
C GLU A 28 -9.53 -1.88 4.56
N GLN A 29 -10.70 -2.10 3.97
CA GLN A 29 -11.91 -2.57 4.67
C GLN A 29 -12.28 -1.72 5.91
N GLY A 30 -12.03 -0.41 5.86
CA GLY A 30 -12.33 0.52 6.96
C GLY A 30 -11.27 0.57 8.06
N VAL A 31 -10.18 -0.20 7.94
CA VAL A 31 -9.05 -0.16 8.87
C VAL A 31 -7.90 0.62 8.23
N THR A 32 -7.28 1.52 9.01
CA THR A 32 -6.11 2.28 8.54
C THR A 32 -4.85 1.44 8.73
N MET A 33 -4.12 1.20 7.65
CA MET A 33 -2.97 0.29 7.60
C MET A 33 -1.72 0.96 8.18
N THR A 34 -1.71 1.06 9.51
CA THR A 34 -0.70 1.76 10.33
C THR A 34 -0.30 0.88 11.50
N ASN A 35 0.81 1.20 12.16
CA ASN A 35 1.30 0.47 13.34
C ASN A 35 1.53 -1.03 13.08
N MET A 36 2.06 -1.36 11.92
CA MET A 36 2.32 -2.73 11.50
C MET A 36 3.79 -3.11 11.70
N PRO A 37 4.08 -4.39 11.97
CA PRO A 37 5.41 -4.97 11.77
C PRO A 37 5.86 -4.81 10.31
N LEU A 38 7.18 -4.80 10.09
CA LEU A 38 7.78 -4.69 8.74
C LEU A 38 7.26 -5.77 7.79
N GLU A 39 7.24 -7.03 8.23
CA GLU A 39 6.84 -8.18 7.41
C GLU A 39 5.39 -8.06 6.94
N GLU A 40 4.47 -7.69 7.85
CA GLU A 40 3.06 -7.48 7.52
C GLU A 40 2.86 -6.30 6.55
N ALA A 41 3.59 -5.20 6.77
CA ALA A 41 3.56 -4.05 5.87
C ALA A 41 4.08 -4.43 4.47
N ASP A 42 5.18 -5.16 4.36
CA ASP A 42 5.78 -5.55 3.08
C ASP A 42 4.85 -6.46 2.27
N ASP A 43 4.29 -7.50 2.91
CA ASP A 43 3.30 -8.40 2.31
C ASP A 43 2.08 -7.63 1.78
N LEU A 44 1.59 -6.66 2.56
CA LEU A 44 0.44 -5.86 2.17
C LEU A 44 0.76 -4.91 0.99
N VAL A 45 1.95 -4.30 0.97
CA VAL A 45 2.39 -3.48 -0.18
C VAL A 45 2.44 -4.33 -1.44
N GLU A 46 2.96 -5.56 -1.38
CA GLU A 46 2.98 -6.47 -2.53
C GLU A 46 1.56 -6.79 -3.02
N LEU A 47 0.68 -7.22 -2.10
CA LEU A 47 -0.71 -7.56 -2.41
C LEU A 47 -1.47 -6.40 -3.07
N LEU A 48 -1.38 -5.21 -2.50
CA LEU A 48 -2.10 -4.03 -3.00
C LEU A 48 -1.59 -3.60 -4.37
N ASN A 49 -0.29 -3.66 -4.61
CA ASN A 49 0.28 -3.36 -5.92
C ASN A 49 -0.12 -4.40 -6.97
N TYR A 50 -0.13 -5.69 -6.62
CA TYR A 50 -0.62 -6.74 -7.51
C TYR A 50 -2.09 -6.52 -7.90
N ARG A 51 -2.95 -6.18 -6.93
CA ARG A 51 -4.36 -5.85 -7.16
C ARG A 51 -4.53 -4.63 -8.07
N ASP A 52 -3.77 -3.57 -7.84
CA ASP A 52 -3.86 -2.35 -8.65
C ASP A 52 -3.41 -2.58 -10.09
N ILE A 53 -2.28 -3.27 -10.30
CA ILE A 53 -1.80 -3.65 -11.64
C ILE A 53 -2.84 -4.52 -12.36
N THR A 54 -3.40 -5.51 -11.67
CA THR A 54 -4.42 -6.40 -12.24
C THR A 54 -5.68 -5.64 -12.63
N ARG A 55 -6.13 -4.72 -11.78
CA ARG A 55 -7.29 -3.86 -12.05
C ARG A 55 -7.04 -2.96 -13.26
N ARG A 56 -5.87 -2.32 -13.34
CA ARG A 56 -5.47 -1.45 -14.47
C ARG A 56 -5.43 -2.21 -15.79
N LYS A 57 -4.79 -3.39 -15.78
CA LYS A 57 -4.78 -4.31 -16.94
C LYS A 57 -6.19 -4.67 -17.40
N ARG A 58 -7.10 -5.01 -16.47
CA ARG A 58 -8.50 -5.33 -16.79
C ARG A 58 -9.25 -4.15 -17.41
N MET A 59 -8.94 -2.93 -16.99
CA MET A 59 -9.56 -1.70 -17.52
C MET A 59 -8.88 -1.18 -18.80
N GLY A 60 -7.85 -1.87 -19.32
CA GLY A 60 -7.08 -1.41 -20.49
C GLY A 60 -6.27 -0.14 -20.23
N ILE A 61 -6.06 0.22 -18.97
CA ILE A 61 -5.30 1.41 -18.59
C ILE A 61 -3.86 0.93 -18.39
N GLY A 62 -3.08 1.02 -19.47
CA GLY A 62 -1.79 0.38 -19.72
C GLY A 62 -0.63 1.36 -19.85
#